data_AF-A0A087B4G5-F1
#
_entry.id   AF-A0A087B4G5-F1
#
_cell.length_a   1.000
_cell.length_b   1.000
_cell.length_c   1.000
_cell.angle_alpha   90.00
_cell.angle_beta   90.00
_cell.angle_gamma   90.00
#
_symmetry.space_group_name_H-M   'P 1'
#
loop_
_entity.id
_entity.type
_entity.pdbx_description
1 polymer ?
#
loop_
_entity_poly.entity_id
_entity_poly.type
_entity_poly.pdbx_seq_one_letter_code
_entity_poly.pdbx_strand_id
1 'polypeptide(L)'
;MATNITQKDLTLTALITHLDALADRYDRACRQADPASRDARVHLAGQIVTITDVKDWALQHLGYSGSTPIEAPNRSEEAAR
;
A
#
# COMPACT_ATOMS: atom_id res chain seq x y z
N MET A 1 15.11 10.35 20.14
CA MET A 1 15.75 9.68 18.99
C MET A 1 14.97 10.06 17.75
N ALA A 2 15.57 10.76 16.80
CA ALA A 2 14.90 11.10 15.55
C ALA A 2 14.88 9.84 14.66
N THR A 3 13.68 9.45 14.25
CA THR A 3 13.45 8.32 13.35
C THR A 3 13.81 8.76 11.94
N ASN A 4 14.98 8.36 11.43
CA ASN A 4 15.40 8.71 10.06
C ASN A 4 14.48 8.00 9.06
N ILE A 5 13.49 8.71 8.52
CA ILE A 5 12.64 8.22 7.43
C ILE A 5 13.47 8.27 6.15
N THR A 6 13.70 7.12 5.54
CA THR A 6 14.46 7.02 4.29
C THR A 6 13.55 7.22 3.07
N GLN A 7 14.14 7.53 1.91
CA GLN A 7 13.40 7.56 0.64
C GLN A 7 12.70 6.22 0.34
N LYS A 8 13.32 5.09 0.73
CA LYS A 8 12.72 3.76 0.66
C LYS A 8 11.43 3.70 1.48
N ASP A 9 11.42 4.23 2.70
CA ASP A 9 10.24 4.20 3.58
C ASP A 9 9.09 5.05 3.02
N LEU A 10 9.41 6.21 2.42
CA LEU A 10 8.43 7.04 1.72
C LEU A 10 7.83 6.30 0.52
N THR A 11 8.66 5.62 -0.29
CA THR A 11 8.21 4.83 -1.44
C THR A 11 7.32 3.67 -1.00
N LEU A 12 7.71 2.92 0.04
CA LEU A 12 6.90 1.81 0.55
C LEU A 12 5.57 2.30 1.14
N THR A 13 5.56 3.45 1.82
CA THR A 13 4.32 4.05 2.34
C THR A 13 3.39 4.48 1.20
N ALA A 14 3.93 5.09 0.14
CA ALA A 14 3.16 5.45 -1.04
C ALA A 14 2.60 4.22 -1.77
N LEU A 15 3.41 3.15 -1.86
CA LEU A 15 2.99 1.87 -2.42
C LEU A 15 1.84 1.26 -1.61
N ILE A 16 1.94 1.19 -0.29
CA ILE A 16 0.89 0.66 0.59
C ILE A 16 -0.41 1.44 0.43
N THR A 17 -0.32 2.78 0.43
CA THR A 17 -1.48 3.66 0.18
C THR A 17 -2.14 3.36 -1.16
N HIS A 18 -1.35 3.13 -2.20
CA HIS A 18 -1.86 2.77 -3.52
C HIS A 18 -2.53 1.38 -3.52
N LEU A 19 -1.90 0.40 -2.87
CA LEU A 19 -2.44 -0.96 -2.74
C LEU A 19 -3.77 -0.98 -1.98
N ASP A 20 -3.94 -0.14 -0.96
CA ASP A 20 -5.21 0.02 -0.24
C ASP A 20 -6.32 0.55 -1.15
N ALA A 21 -6.05 1.62 -1.90
CA ALA A 21 -7.00 2.15 -2.87
C ALA A 21 -7.32 1.14 -3.98
N LEU A 22 -6.35 0.31 -4.36
CA LEU A 22 -6.51 -0.73 -5.38
C LEU A 22 -7.36 -1.89 -4.85
N ALA A 23 -7.12 -2.35 -3.63
CA ALA A 23 -7.92 -3.38 -2.96
C ALA A 23 -9.39 -2.96 -2.88
N ASP A 24 -9.65 -1.73 -2.43
CA ASP A 24 -11.00 -1.15 -2.37
C ASP A 24 -11.70 -1.15 -3.74
N ARG A 25 -10.94 -0.87 -4.82
CA ARG A 25 -11.48 -0.89 -6.18
C ARG A 25 -11.87 -2.30 -6.60
N TYR A 26 -11.03 -3.30 -6.32
CA TYR A 26 -11.32 -4.69 -6.65
C TYR A 26 -12.42 -5.29 -5.77
N ASP A 27 -12.50 -4.91 -4.49
CA ASP A 27 -13.59 -5.32 -3.62
C ASP A 27 -14.94 -4.76 -4.11
N ARG A 28 -14.99 -3.49 -4.51
CA ARG A 28 -16.18 -2.93 -5.17
C ARG A 28 -16.53 -3.67 -6.46
N ALA A 29 -15.54 -4.01 -7.29
CA ALA A 29 -15.75 -4.79 -8.50
C ALA A 29 -16.28 -6.20 -8.19
N CYS A 30 -15.77 -6.87 -7.15
CA CYS A 30 -16.28 -8.16 -6.68
C CYS A 30 -17.76 -8.09 -6.28
N ARG A 31 -18.16 -7.02 -5.58
CA ARG A 31 -19.57 -6.82 -5.16
C ARG A 31 -20.51 -6.51 -6.33
N GLN A 32 -19.97 -5.94 -7.41
CA GLN A 32 -20.73 -5.58 -8.62
C GLN A 32 -20.70 -6.67 -9.70
N ALA A 33 -19.76 -7.62 -9.60
CA ALA A 33 -19.62 -8.69 -10.58
C ALA A 33 -20.88 -9.57 -10.62
N ASP A 34 -21.26 -9.97 -11.83
CA ASP A 34 -22.36 -10.90 -12.05
C ASP A 34 -22.15 -12.18 -11.22
N PRO A 35 -23.07 -12.54 -10.30
CA PRO A 35 -22.97 -13.75 -9.49
C PRO A 35 -22.85 -15.04 -10.32
N ALA A 36 -23.38 -15.04 -11.54
CA ALA A 36 -23.35 -16.19 -12.45
C ALA A 36 -21.99 -16.37 -13.15
N SER A 37 -21.15 -15.33 -13.20
CA SER A 37 -19.84 -15.39 -13.84
C SER A 37 -18.76 -15.86 -12.86
N ARG A 38 -18.59 -17.18 -12.76
CA ARG A 38 -17.57 -17.82 -11.88
C ARG A 38 -16.16 -17.31 -12.19
N ASP A 39 -15.78 -17.24 -13.46
CA ASP A 39 -14.42 -16.88 -13.87
C ASP A 39 -14.10 -15.41 -13.51
N ALA A 40 -15.06 -14.49 -13.69
CA ALA A 40 -14.88 -13.11 -13.28
C ALA A 40 -14.68 -13.00 -11.76
N ARG A 41 -15.46 -13.73 -10.97
CA ARG A 41 -15.33 -13.74 -9.51
C ARG A 41 -14.00 -14.32 -9.05
N VAL A 42 -13.55 -15.43 -9.65
CA VAL A 42 -12.25 -16.05 -9.33
C VAL A 42 -11.11 -15.10 -9.69
N HIS A 43 -11.18 -14.46 -10.85
CA HIS A 43 -10.18 -13.49 -11.26
C HIS A 43 -10.10 -12.32 -10.29
N LEU A 44 -11.22 -11.68 -9.97
CA LEU A 44 -11.26 -10.53 -9.06
C LEU A 44 -10.82 -10.89 -7.64
N ALA A 45 -11.21 -12.06 -7.12
CA ALA A 45 -10.73 -12.56 -5.84
C ALA A 45 -9.20 -12.79 -5.85
N GLY A 46 -8.66 -13.34 -6.94
CA GLY A 46 -7.21 -13.52 -7.09
C GLY A 46 -6.43 -12.20 -7.11
N GLN A 47 -7.01 -11.14 -7.67
CA GLN A 47 -6.43 -9.79 -7.62
C GLN A 47 -6.34 -9.29 -6.17
N ILE A 48 -7.40 -9.46 -5.37
CA ILE A 48 -7.42 -9.07 -3.96
C ILE A 48 -6.34 -9.82 -3.18
N VAL A 49 -6.23 -11.15 -3.35
CA VAL A 49 -5.20 -11.96 -2.70
C VAL A 49 -3.80 -11.47 -3.04
N THR A 50 -3.52 -11.22 -4.33
CA THR A 50 -2.22 -10.72 -4.78
C THR A 50 -1.90 -9.35 -4.18
N ILE A 51 -2.89 -8.46 -4.10
CA ILE A 51 -2.71 -7.12 -3.51
C ILE A 51 -2.36 -7.24 -2.02
N THR A 52 -3.03 -8.14 -1.29
CA THR A 52 -2.73 -8.42 0.11
C THR A 52 -1.30 -8.94 0.28
N ASP A 53 -0.87 -9.91 -0.53
CA ASP A 53 0.48 -10.48 -0.45
C ASP A 53 1.57 -9.41 -0.67
N VAL A 54 1.39 -8.54 -1.67
CA VAL A 54 2.33 -7.44 -1.96
C VAL A 54 2.31 -6.40 -0.84
N LYS A 55 1.15 -6.11 -0.26
CA LYS A 55 1.04 -5.18 0.87
C LYS A 55 1.74 -5.73 2.11
N ASP A 56 1.56 -7.00 2.42
CA ASP A 56 2.23 -7.66 3.55
C ASP A 56 3.74 -7.68 3.35
N TRP A 57 4.21 -7.96 2.13
CA TRP A 57 5.62 -7.82 1.77
C TRP A 57 6.12 -6.39 2.01
N ALA A 58 5.39 -5.37 1.53
CA ALA A 58 5.79 -3.97 1.71
C ALA A 58 5.85 -3.56 3.18
N LEU A 59 4.90 -4.03 4.00
CA LEU A 59 4.87 -3.82 5.45
C LEU A 59 6.04 -4.49 6.17
N GLN A 60 6.42 -5.71 5.76
CA GLN A 60 7.61 -6.40 6.31
C GLN A 60 8.92 -5.70 5.94
N HIS A 61 8.93 -4.93 4.84
CA HIS A 61 10.12 -4.23 4.34
C HIS A 61 10.21 -2.77 4.79
N LEU A 62 9.15 -2.23 5.40
CA LEU A 62 9.20 -0.99 6.15
C LEU A 62 10.06 -1.22 7.40
N GLY A 63 11.10 -0.42 7.57
CA GLY A 63 12.08 -0.59 8.66
C GLY A 63 11.53 -0.31 10.08
N TYR A 64 10.23 -0.01 10.21
CA TYR A 64 9.59 0.36 11.46
C TYR A 64 8.42 -0.58 11.75
N SER A 65 8.45 -1.26 12.90
CA SER A 65 7.36 -2.11 13.40
C SER A 65 6.15 -1.31 13.92
N GLY A 66 5.98 -0.07 13.49
CA GLY A 66 4.99 0.87 14.01
C GLY A 66 4.53 1.85 12.94
N SER A 67 3.31 2.35 13.10
CA SER A 67 2.68 3.36 12.24
C SER A 67 3.64 4.52 11.97
N THR A 68 3.82 4.86 10.69
CA THR A 68 4.64 5.97 10.20
C THR A 68 4.32 7.24 11.01
N PRO A 69 5.32 7.94 11.59
CA PRO A 69 5.08 9.23 12.21
C PRO A 69 4.53 10.20 11.16
N ILE A 70 3.45 10.89 11.48
CA ILE A 70 2.76 11.87 10.60
C ILE A 70 3.67 13.06 10.25
N GLU A 71 4.72 13.29 11.04
CA GLU A 71 5.76 14.26 10.73
C GLU A 71 6.96 13.57 10.09
N ALA A 72 7.12 13.74 8.78
CA ALA A 72 8.39 13.49 8.12
C ALA A 72 9.30 14.72 8.33
N PRO A 73 10.35 14.65 9.17
CA PRO A 73 11.33 15.72 9.23
C PRO A 73 12.30 15.48 8.07
N ASN A 74 12.20 16.30 7.02
CA ASN A 74 13.33 16.80 6.21
C ASN A 74 12.83 17.41 4.89
N ARG A 75 12.13 18.54 4.99
CA ARG A 75 11.94 19.46 3.85
C ARG A 75 12.83 20.71 3.92
N SER A 76 13.81 20.75 4.83
CA SER A 76 14.48 22.01 5.19
C SER A 76 15.97 22.12 4.85
N GLU A 77 16.65 21.09 4.31
CA GLU A 77 18.10 21.18 4.03
C GLU A 77 18.49 21.29 2.54
N GLU A 78 17.59 21.04 1.58
CA GLU A 78 17.91 21.22 0.15
C GLU A 78 17.60 22.61 -0.41
N ALA A 79 17.03 23.52 0.38
CA ALA A 79 16.70 24.88 -0.07
C ALA A 79 17.80 25.93 0.19
N ALA A 80 18.98 25.53 0.70
CA ALA A 80 20.03 26.46 1.14
C ALA A 80 21.42 26.17 0.54
N ARG A 81 21.50 25.76 -0.72
CA ARG A 81 22.75 25.81 -1.50
C ARG A 81 22.56 26.58 -2.80
#